data_AF-A0A7U3ZP21-F1
#
_entry.id   AF-A0A7U3ZP21-F1
#
_cell.length_a   1.000
_cell.length_b   1.000
_cell.length_c   1.000
_cell.angle_alpha   90.00
_cell.angle_beta   90.00
_cell.angle_gamma   90.00
#
_symmetry.space_group_name_H-M   'P 1'
#
loop_
_entity.id
_entity.type
_entity.pdbx_description
1 polymer ?
#
loop_
_entity_poly.entity_id
_entity_poly.type
_entity_poly.pdbx_seq_one_letter_code
_entity_poly.pdbx_strand_id
1 'polypeptide(L)'
;MKKTTIVYWVITGLFAAFMLFSAIPDIIMVPEAVSMLTGLGYPKYIIPFLGVAKTLGAMAILIPNLDRLKEWAYAGLFFDLIGAAYSIIAKEGLQIQMTFMLLPIGFLFLSHYLWHKKAGIA
;
A
#
# COMPACT_ATOMS: atom_id res chain seq x y z
N MET A 1 5.19 19.50 17.43
CA MET A 1 4.70 19.90 16.09
C MET A 1 5.70 19.62 14.96
N LYS A 2 6.90 20.24 14.95
CA LYS A 2 7.90 20.02 13.86
C LYS A 2 8.39 18.56 13.78
N LYS A 3 8.74 17.93 14.92
CA LYS A 3 9.17 16.52 14.97
C LYS A 3 8.11 15.57 14.41
N THR A 4 6.85 15.70 14.85
CA THR A 4 5.72 14.90 14.34
C THR A 4 5.53 15.05 12.83
N THR A 5 5.74 16.26 12.30
CA THR A 5 5.64 16.51 10.85
C THR A 5 6.76 15.82 10.08
N ILE A 6 8.00 15.85 10.58
CA ILE A 6 9.14 15.16 9.94
C ILE A 6 8.89 13.64 9.97
N VAL A 7 8.55 13.08 11.13
CA VAL A 7 8.29 11.63 11.25
C VAL A 7 7.14 11.21 10.34
N TYR A 8 6.05 11.99 10.28
CA TYR A 8 4.95 11.76 9.35
C TYR A 8 5.43 11.64 7.90
N TRP A 9 6.20 12.62 7.41
CA TRP A 9 6.65 12.62 6.02
C TRP A 9 7.65 11.51 5.72
N VAL A 10 8.52 11.15 6.67
CA VAL A 10 9.43 10.01 6.51
C VAL A 10 8.64 8.71 6.40
N ILE A 11 7.72 8.43 7.33
CA ILE A 11 6.92 7.19 7.31
C ILE A 11 6.01 7.14 6.08
N THR A 12 5.34 8.24 5.74
CA THR A 12 4.44 8.31 4.57
C THR A 12 5.22 8.18 3.26
N GLY A 13 6.41 8.78 3.18
CA GLY A 13 7.31 8.64 2.02
C GLY A 13 7.78 7.20 1.85
N LEU A 14 8.22 6.54 2.93
CA LEU A 14 8.63 5.14 2.89
C LEU A 14 7.46 4.21 2.52
N PHE A 15 6.28 4.45 3.09
CA PHE A 15 5.08 3.69 2.77
C PHE A 15 4.68 3.86 1.29
N ALA A 16 4.62 5.10 0.80
CA ALA A 16 4.30 5.38 -0.59
C ALA A 16 5.34 4.79 -1.55
N ALA A 17 6.64 4.86 -1.21
CA ALA A 17 7.70 4.25 -2.00
C ALA A 17 7.53 2.72 -2.08
N PHE A 18 7.17 2.07 -0.97
CA PHE A 18 6.86 0.64 -0.95
C PHE A 18 5.66 0.31 -1.87
N MET A 19 4.57 1.08 -1.78
CA MET A 19 3.38 0.86 -2.63
C MET A 19 3.69 1.08 -4.11
N LEU A 20 4.52 2.08 -4.45
CA LEU A 20 4.95 2.31 -5.83
C LEU A 20 5.90 1.21 -6.33
N PHE A 21 6.79 0.72 -5.48
CA PHE A 21 7.69 -0.38 -5.81
C PHE A 21 6.91 -1.65 -6.17
N SER A 22 5.80 -1.94 -5.47
CA SER A 22 4.92 -3.06 -5.83
C SER A 22 4.00 -2.75 -7.02
N ALA A 23 3.58 -1.50 -7.19
CA ALA A 23 2.65 -1.10 -8.24
C ALA A 23 3.26 -1.02 -9.65
N ILE A 24 4.50 -0.53 -9.77
CA ILE A 24 5.13 -0.30 -11.08
C ILE A 24 5.24 -1.61 -11.88
N PRO A 25 5.77 -2.72 -11.33
CA PRO A 25 5.84 -4.01 -12.04
C PRO A 25 4.48 -4.50 -12.54
N ASP A 26 3.40 -4.26 -11.78
CA ASP A 26 2.03 -4.60 -12.17
C ASP A 26 1.56 -3.77 -13.38
N ILE A 27 1.85 -2.47 -13.40
CA ILE A 27 1.44 -1.56 -14.50
C ILE A 27 2.15 -1.93 -15.80
N ILE A 28 3.47 -2.10 -15.75
CA ILE A 28 4.27 -2.42 -16.94
C ILE A 28 4.31 -3.92 -17.25
N MET A 29 3.55 -4.73 -16.51
CA MET A 29 3.36 -6.15 -16.75
C MET A 29 4.68 -6.94 -16.80
N VAL A 30 5.57 -6.67 -15.85
CA VAL A 30 6.85 -7.37 -15.71
C VAL A 30 6.59 -8.88 -15.55
N PRO A 31 7.32 -9.77 -16.25
CA PRO A 31 7.04 -11.21 -16.28
C PRO A 31 6.92 -11.85 -14.90
N GLU A 32 7.75 -11.43 -13.95
CA GLU A 32 7.76 -11.90 -12.56
C GLU A 32 6.46 -11.54 -11.82
N ALA A 33 6.00 -10.28 -11.95
CA ALA A 33 4.75 -9.83 -11.34
C ALA A 33 3.54 -10.54 -11.96
N VAL A 34 3.54 -10.71 -13.29
CA VAL A 34 2.49 -11.45 -14.00
C VAL A 34 2.45 -12.90 -13.54
N SER A 35 3.61 -13.56 -13.43
CA SER A 35 3.70 -14.96 -13.01
C SER A 35 3.26 -15.14 -11.56
N MET A 36 3.64 -14.23 -10.66
CA MET A 36 3.21 -14.24 -9.26
C MET A 36 1.69 -14.15 -9.14
N LEU A 37 1.08 -13.10 -9.72
CA LEU A 37 -0.37 -12.87 -9.59
C LEU A 37 -1.20 -13.93 -10.32
N THR A 38 -0.79 -14.38 -11.51
CA THR A 38 -1.49 -15.47 -12.21
C THR A 38 -1.30 -16.81 -11.50
N GLY A 39 -0.15 -17.06 -10.87
CA GLY A 39 0.08 -18.23 -10.00
C GLY A 39 -0.85 -18.28 -8.79
N LEU A 40 -1.23 -17.10 -8.25
CA LEU A 40 -2.25 -16.96 -7.21
C LEU A 40 -3.68 -17.16 -7.74
N GLY A 41 -3.89 -17.24 -9.05
CA GLY A 41 -5.19 -17.45 -9.70
C GLY A 41 -5.86 -16.16 -10.19
N TYR A 42 -5.19 -15.01 -10.14
CA TYR A 42 -5.74 -13.76 -10.65
C TYR A 42 -5.74 -13.73 -12.18
N PRO A 43 -6.82 -13.21 -12.81
CA PRO A 43 -6.85 -13.05 -14.26
C PRO A 43 -5.91 -11.93 -14.69
N LYS A 44 -5.18 -12.12 -15.79
CA LYS A 44 -4.11 -11.20 -16.25
C LYS A 44 -4.55 -9.74 -16.41
N TYR A 45 -5.82 -9.48 -16.76
CA TYR A 45 -6.33 -8.12 -16.96
C TYR A 45 -6.43 -7.29 -15.67
N ILE A 46 -6.51 -7.93 -14.48
CA ILE A 46 -6.66 -7.21 -13.21
C ILE A 46 -5.34 -6.62 -12.72
N ILE A 47 -4.23 -7.18 -13.17
CA ILE A 47 -2.86 -6.84 -12.74
C ILE A 47 -2.57 -5.34 -12.96
N PRO A 48 -2.68 -4.78 -14.18
CA PRO A 48 -2.39 -3.37 -14.38
C PRO A 48 -3.40 -2.46 -13.67
N PHE A 49 -4.65 -2.91 -13.49
CA PHE A 49 -5.65 -2.18 -12.71
C PHE A 49 -5.22 -2.03 -11.24
N LEU A 50 -4.75 -3.11 -10.60
CA LEU A 50 -4.22 -3.06 -9.23
C LEU A 50 -3.01 -2.13 -9.14
N GLY A 51 -2.09 -2.21 -10.09
CA GLY A 51 -0.93 -1.31 -10.16
C GLY A 51 -1.32 0.17 -10.25
N VAL A 52 -2.27 0.52 -11.12
CA VAL A 52 -2.79 1.90 -11.22
C VAL A 52 -3.48 2.32 -9.93
N ALA A 53 -4.32 1.47 -9.34
CA ALA A 53 -5.03 1.77 -8.09
C ALA A 53 -4.06 2.04 -6.92
N LYS A 54 -3.03 1.21 -6.74
CA LYS A 54 -1.97 1.40 -5.74
C LYS A 54 -1.22 2.71 -5.97
N THR A 55 -0.89 3.02 -7.22
CA THR A 55 -0.21 4.28 -7.59
C THR A 55 -1.05 5.50 -7.22
N LEU A 56 -2.34 5.49 -7.56
CA LEU A 56 -3.26 6.58 -7.22
C LEU A 56 -3.40 6.74 -5.69
N GLY A 57 -3.50 5.64 -4.96
CA GLY A 57 -3.52 5.66 -3.49
C GLY A 57 -2.22 6.25 -2.90
N ALA A 58 -1.06 5.82 -3.39
CA ALA A 58 0.24 6.32 -2.97
C ALA A 58 0.40 7.83 -3.25
N MET A 59 -0.07 8.30 -4.41
CA MET A 59 -0.07 9.73 -4.74
C MET A 59 -1.01 10.51 -3.80
N ALA A 60 -2.22 10.01 -3.56
CA ALA A 60 -3.21 10.67 -2.73
C ALA A 60 -2.73 10.87 -1.27
N ILE A 61 -1.99 9.92 -0.69
CA ILE A 61 -1.46 10.06 0.67
C ILE A 61 -0.31 11.08 0.75
N LEU A 62 0.44 11.27 -0.33
CA LEU A 62 1.56 12.22 -0.43
C LEU A 62 1.11 13.66 -0.68
N ILE A 63 -0.01 13.86 -1.39
CA ILE A 63 -0.50 15.20 -1.70
C ILE A 63 -1.12 15.82 -0.42
N PRO A 64 -0.72 17.05 -0.02
CA PRO A 64 -1.33 17.74 1.11
C PRO A 64 -2.76 18.22 0.76
N ASN A 65 -3.59 18.45 1.78
CA ASN A 65 -4.93 19.05 1.69
C ASN A 65 -6.00 18.23 0.92
N LEU A 66 -5.82 16.92 0.78
CA LEU A 66 -6.80 16.02 0.16
C LEU A 66 -7.48 15.11 1.20
N ASP A 67 -7.94 15.64 2.33
CA ASP A 67 -8.28 14.85 3.52
C ASP A 67 -9.28 13.70 3.26
N ARG A 68 -10.38 13.96 2.55
CA ARG A 68 -11.36 12.90 2.22
C ARG A 68 -10.79 11.84 1.30
N LEU A 69 -10.06 12.26 0.26
CA LEU A 69 -9.44 11.33 -0.68
C LEU A 69 -8.33 10.52 -0.01
N LYS A 70 -7.64 11.12 0.96
CA LYS A 70 -6.60 10.47 1.74
C LYS A 70 -7.16 9.35 2.62
N GLU A 71 -8.33 9.54 3.24
CA GLU A 71 -9.03 8.44 3.94
C GLU A 71 -9.39 7.30 2.97
N TRP A 72 -9.90 7.63 1.78
CA TRP A 72 -10.21 6.63 0.75
C TRP A 72 -8.96 5.88 0.30
N ALA A 73 -7.85 6.60 0.12
CA ALA A 73 -6.56 6.03 -0.24
C ALA A 73 -6.04 5.09 0.86
N TYR A 74 -6.06 5.49 2.13
CA TYR A 74 -5.66 4.62 3.23
C TYR A 74 -6.52 3.36 3.31
N ALA A 75 -7.86 3.49 3.15
CA ALA A 75 -8.75 2.33 3.14
C ALA A 75 -8.47 1.40 1.95
N GLY A 76 -8.30 1.95 0.75
CA GLY A 76 -7.98 1.16 -0.45
C GLY A 76 -6.65 0.42 -0.35
N LEU A 77 -5.59 1.11 0.09
CA LEU A 77 -4.26 0.50 0.30
C LEU A 77 -4.29 -0.55 1.43
N PHE A 78 -5.14 -0.36 2.45
CA PHE A 78 -5.35 -1.36 3.49
C PHE A 78 -5.97 -2.63 2.92
N PHE A 79 -7.06 -2.53 2.14
CA PHE A 79 -7.68 -3.70 1.52
C PHE A 79 -6.78 -4.38 0.49
N ASP A 80 -5.96 -3.62 -0.23
CA ASP A 80 -4.95 -4.17 -1.14
C ASP A 80 -3.93 -5.04 -0.37
N LEU A 81 -3.32 -4.51 0.70
CA LEU A 81 -2.33 -5.24 1.51
C LEU A 81 -2.93 -6.48 2.18
N ILE A 82 -4.13 -6.36 2.76
CA ILE A 82 -4.81 -7.48 3.40
C ILE A 82 -5.26 -8.51 2.37
N GLY A 83 -5.75 -8.08 1.20
CA GLY A 83 -6.12 -8.96 0.10
C GLY A 83 -4.92 -9.73 -0.44
N ALA A 84 -3.76 -9.08 -0.58
CA ALA A 84 -2.52 -9.74 -0.94
C ALA A 84 -2.10 -10.79 0.10
N ALA A 85 -2.10 -10.45 1.39
CA ALA A 85 -1.81 -11.39 2.47
C ALA A 85 -2.75 -12.59 2.46
N TYR A 86 -4.06 -12.33 2.37
CA TYR A 86 -5.09 -13.36 2.31
C TYR A 86 -4.88 -14.30 1.11
N SER A 87 -4.58 -13.76 -0.07
CA SER A 87 -4.41 -14.55 -1.29
C SER A 87 -3.22 -15.51 -1.20
N ILE A 88 -2.10 -15.04 -0.65
CA ILE A 88 -0.92 -15.88 -0.43
C ILE A 88 -1.24 -16.97 0.60
N ILE A 89 -1.85 -16.61 1.73
CA ILE A 89 -2.25 -17.60 2.76
C ILE A 89 -3.19 -18.66 2.17
N ALA A 90 -4.19 -18.23 1.40
CA ALA A 90 -5.19 -19.13 0.84
C ALA A 90 -4.60 -20.07 -0.22
N LYS A 91 -3.60 -19.61 -1.00
CA LYS A 91 -3.01 -20.40 -2.08
C LYS A 91 -1.82 -21.25 -1.63
N GLU A 92 -0.99 -20.73 -0.73
CA GLU A 92 0.31 -21.30 -0.38
C GLU A 92 0.48 -21.60 1.13
N GLY A 93 -0.52 -21.26 1.96
CA GLY A 93 -0.48 -21.48 3.40
C GLY A 93 0.28 -20.39 4.18
N LEU A 94 0.40 -20.59 5.51
CA LEU A 94 1.11 -19.64 6.38
C LEU A 94 2.64 -19.82 6.26
N GLN A 95 3.31 -18.85 5.61
CA GLN A 95 4.76 -18.83 5.44
C GLN A 95 5.43 -17.74 6.30
N ILE A 96 6.66 -18.02 6.75
CA ILE A 96 7.48 -17.07 7.53
C ILE A 96 7.71 -15.77 6.76
N GLN A 97 7.86 -15.85 5.42
CA GLN A 97 8.13 -14.69 4.56
C GLN A 97 7.01 -13.64 4.61
N MET A 98 5.78 -14.05 4.93
CA MET A 98 4.66 -13.11 5.08
C MET A 98 4.77 -12.21 6.30
N THR A 99 5.66 -12.50 7.25
CA THR A 99 6.00 -11.56 8.32
C THR A 99 6.50 -10.22 7.76
N PHE A 100 7.08 -10.21 6.56
CA PHE A 100 7.47 -8.98 5.89
C PHE A 100 6.28 -8.06 5.56
N MET A 101 5.06 -8.60 5.38
CA MET A 101 3.84 -7.78 5.18
C MET A 101 3.43 -6.98 6.42
N LEU A 102 3.90 -7.35 7.62
CA LEU A 102 3.66 -6.56 8.82
C LEU A 102 4.30 -5.17 8.75
N LEU A 103 5.39 -5.03 8.00
CA LEU A 103 6.10 -3.77 7.83
C LEU A 103 5.28 -2.72 7.07
N PRO A 104 4.79 -2.96 5.83
CA PRO A 104 3.97 -1.98 5.12
C PRO A 104 2.63 -1.75 5.82
N ILE A 105 2.03 -2.76 6.46
CA ILE A 105 0.81 -2.59 7.28
C ILE A 105 1.10 -1.67 8.47
N GLY A 106 2.21 -1.89 9.17
CA GLY A 106 2.65 -1.02 10.27
C GLY A 106 2.89 0.41 9.82
N PHE A 107 3.53 0.61 8.66
CA PHE A 107 3.71 1.94 8.07
C PHE A 107 2.40 2.60 7.64
N LEU A 108 1.43 1.83 7.12
CA LEU A 108 0.10 2.33 6.80
C LEU A 108 -0.57 2.92 8.03
N PHE A 109 -0.68 2.14 9.12
CA PHE A 109 -1.33 2.60 10.35
C PHE A 109 -0.56 3.73 11.02
N LEU A 110 0.77 3.66 11.05
CA LEU A 110 1.59 4.72 11.63
C LEU A 110 1.48 6.02 10.82
N SER A 111 1.48 5.93 9.49
CA SER A 111 1.29 7.08 8.59
C SER A 111 -0.08 7.72 8.82
N HIS A 112 -1.15 6.92 8.87
CA HIS A 112 -2.52 7.38 9.13
C HIS A 112 -2.64 8.08 10.50
N TYR A 113 -2.15 7.45 11.56
CA TYR A 113 -2.15 8.02 12.91
C TYR A 113 -1.38 9.35 12.98
N LEU A 114 -0.18 9.40 12.40
CA LEU A 114 0.64 10.62 12.39
C LEU A 114 0.02 11.73 11.56
N TRP A 115 -0.71 11.40 10.48
CA TRP A 115 -1.45 12.38 9.70
C TRP A 115 -2.57 13.01 10.53
N HIS A 116 -3.41 12.21 11.20
CA HIS A 116 -4.47 12.71 12.08
C HIS A 116 -3.94 13.62 13.18
N LYS A 117 -2.84 13.19 13.83
CA LYS A 117 -2.16 13.99 14.85
C LYS A 117 -1.57 15.29 14.30
N LYS A 118 -1.09 15.31 13.06
CA LYS A 118 -0.57 16.52 12.39
C LYS A 118 -1.70 17.47 11.99
N ALA A 119 -2.84 16.92 11.54
CA ALA A 119 -4.00 17.67 11.09
C ALA A 119 -4.82 18.27 12.26
N GLY A 120 -4.57 17.83 13.50
CA GLY A 120 -5.34 18.26 14.67
C GLY A 120 -6.75 17.67 14.71
N ILE A 121 -6.94 16.53 14.03
CA ILE A 121 -8.22 15.78 13.98
C ILE A 121 -8.31 14.76 15.14
N ALA A 122 -7.18 14.52 15.83
CA ALA A 122 -7.05 13.62 16.98
C ALA A 122 -6.77 14.35 18.29
#